data_AF-X1P5X0-F1
#
_entry.id   AF-X1P5X0-F1
#
_cell.length_a   1.000
_cell.length_b   1.000
_cell.length_c   1.000
_cell.angle_alpha   90.00
_cell.angle_beta   90.00
_cell.angle_gamma   90.00
#
_symmetry.space_group_name_H-M   'P 1'
#
loop_
_entity.id
_entity.type
_entity.pdbx_description
1 polymer ?
#
loop_
_entity_poly.entity_id
_entity_poly.type
_entity_poly.pdbx_seq_one_letter_code
_entity_poly.pdbx_strand_id
1 'polypeptide(L)'
;MVLPASQMFESLNIPYFGPVDGHDVGALIRLFKALAELEHPAILHVFTRKGNGFSPAGSHPSPVRSPGLTRTEPIYPASNGASKFHSTGPFKINGDTVKSPSLPGRRSFTNVFGEHLTELAEKDSRIVAITSAMCDGTGLVEFRKKFADRFYDVGIAESENVQNCRMLQFS
;
A
#
# COMPACT_ATOMS: atom_id res chain seq x y z
N MET A 1 -9.58 21.89 -9.48
CA MET A 1 -8.18 22.10 -9.91
C MET A 1 -7.31 21.36 -8.92
N VAL A 2 -6.59 20.32 -9.33
CA VAL A 2 -5.66 19.60 -8.45
C VAL A 2 -4.33 20.33 -8.51
N LEU A 3 -3.87 20.89 -7.39
CA LEU A 3 -2.53 21.47 -7.32
C LEU A 3 -1.50 20.34 -7.40
N PRO A 4 -0.42 20.48 -8.19
CA PRO A 4 0.76 19.64 -8.05
C PRO A 4 1.24 19.63 -6.60
N ALA A 5 1.73 18.47 -6.12
CA ALA A 5 2.17 18.31 -4.73
C ALA A 5 3.18 19.39 -4.31
N SER A 6 4.10 19.77 -5.19
CA SER A 6 5.05 20.87 -4.95
C SER A 6 4.33 22.19 -4.64
N GLN A 7 3.36 22.59 -5.46
CA GLN A 7 2.60 23.83 -5.28
C GLN A 7 1.78 23.84 -3.99
N MET A 8 1.31 22.68 -3.52
CA MET A 8 0.56 22.58 -2.26
C MET A 8 1.47 22.87 -1.06
N PHE A 9 2.63 22.24 -0.96
CA PHE A 9 3.53 22.41 0.19
C PHE A 9 4.27 23.75 0.16
N GLU A 10 4.63 24.23 -1.03
CA GLU A 10 5.21 25.57 -1.20
C GLU A 10 4.23 26.67 -0.75
N SER A 11 2.92 26.48 -0.95
CA SER A 11 1.90 27.43 -0.44
C SER A 11 1.85 27.49 1.09
N LEU A 12 2.31 26.44 1.77
CA LEU A 12 2.48 26.39 3.22
C LEU A 12 3.86 26.89 3.67
N ASN A 13 4.63 27.49 2.75
CA ASN A 13 6.01 27.92 2.96
C ASN A 13 6.94 26.77 3.41
N ILE A 14 6.65 25.55 2.94
CA ILE A 14 7.48 24.37 3.16
C ILE A 14 8.19 24.06 1.84
N PRO A 15 9.53 24.24 1.76
CA PRO A 15 10.30 23.85 0.59
C PRO A 15 10.08 22.39 0.24
N TYR A 16 9.94 22.13 -1.06
CA TYR A 16 9.69 20.80 -1.60
C TYR A 16 10.79 20.41 -2.60
N PHE A 17 11.42 19.26 -2.37
CA PHE A 17 12.49 18.70 -3.18
C PHE A 17 12.09 17.34 -3.73
N GLY A 18 12.39 17.08 -5.00
CA GLY A 18 12.08 15.81 -5.68
C GLY A 18 10.88 15.89 -6.64
N PRO A 19 10.34 14.75 -7.09
CA PRO A 19 10.69 13.40 -6.66
C PRO A 19 12.10 12.95 -7.09
N VAL A 20 12.78 12.16 -6.24
CA VAL A 20 14.10 11.54 -6.53
C VAL A 20 14.05 10.01 -6.41
N ASP A 21 15.00 9.31 -7.02
CA ASP A 21 15.13 7.85 -6.88
C ASP A 21 15.66 7.49 -5.49
N GLY A 22 14.87 6.72 -4.74
CA GLY A 22 15.20 6.23 -3.41
C GLY A 22 16.20 5.07 -3.38
N HIS A 23 16.56 4.51 -4.53
CA HIS A 23 17.54 3.42 -4.63
C HIS A 23 18.93 3.90 -5.07
N ASP A 24 19.09 5.18 -5.44
CA ASP A 24 20.40 5.81 -5.62
C ASP A 24 20.91 6.37 -4.29
N VAL A 25 21.52 5.49 -3.49
CA VAL A 25 22.08 5.84 -2.18
C VAL A 25 23.11 6.97 -2.29
N GLY A 26 23.90 7.01 -3.37
CA GLY A 26 24.91 8.05 -3.57
C GLY A 26 24.29 9.43 -3.78
N ALA A 27 23.23 9.51 -4.60
CA ALA A 27 22.47 10.75 -4.78
C ALA A 27 21.75 11.17 -3.49
N LEU A 28 21.13 10.22 -2.78
CA LEU A 28 20.47 10.49 -1.51
C LEU A 28 21.43 11.06 -0.46
N ILE A 29 22.63 10.50 -0.31
CA ILE A 29 23.64 11.03 0.63
C ILE A 29 23.98 12.49 0.30
N ARG A 30 24.16 12.82 -0.99
CA ARG A 30 24.45 14.20 -1.41
C ARG A 30 23.28 15.13 -1.12
N LEU A 31 22.06 14.69 -1.40
CA LEU A 31 20.84 15.45 -1.12
C LEU A 31 20.66 15.68 0.38
N PHE A 32 20.79 14.65 1.22
CA PHE A 32 20.68 14.80 2.66
C PHE A 32 21.73 15.74 3.25
N LYS A 33 22.98 15.71 2.75
CA LYS A 33 24.01 16.67 3.14
C LYS A 33 23.65 18.11 2.78
N ALA A 34 23.12 18.34 1.59
CA ALA A 34 22.69 19.68 1.17
C ALA A 34 21.47 20.18 1.97
N LEU A 35 20.51 19.30 2.25
CA LEU A 35 19.29 19.62 3.01
C LEU A 35 19.55 19.81 4.50
N ALA A 36 20.62 19.22 5.05
CA ALA A 36 21.00 19.38 6.45
C ALA A 36 21.43 20.82 6.81
N GLU A 37 21.82 21.63 5.81
CA GLU A 37 22.19 23.04 6.00
C GLU A 37 20.97 23.98 6.06
N LEU A 38 19.75 23.47 5.83
CA LEU A 38 18.54 24.29 5.91
C LEU A 38 18.16 24.55 7.38
N GLU A 39 17.90 25.81 7.71
CA GLU A 39 17.45 26.22 9.05
C GLU A 39 15.93 26.05 9.26
N HIS A 40 15.22 25.52 8.27
CA HIS A 40 13.77 25.34 8.30
C HIS A 40 13.37 23.95 7.77
N PRO A 41 12.17 23.45 8.12
CA PRO A 41 11.67 22.17 7.60
C PRO A 41 11.63 22.16 6.07
N ALA A 42 11.83 20.98 5.49
CA ALA A 42 11.69 20.75 4.07
C ALA A 42 11.13 19.34 3.82
N ILE A 43 10.47 19.17 2.69
CA ILE A 43 9.97 17.88 2.23
C ILE A 43 10.88 17.38 1.11
N LEU A 44 11.47 16.19 1.29
CA LEU A 44 12.11 15.45 0.21
C LEU A 44 11.19 14.30 -0.22
N HIS A 45 10.65 14.37 -1.43
CA HIS A 45 9.86 13.30 -2.01
C HIS A 45 10.77 12.25 -2.63
N VAL A 46 10.81 11.06 -2.03
CA VAL A 46 11.64 9.94 -2.48
C VAL A 46 10.76 8.82 -3.03
N PHE A 47 11.00 8.40 -4.26
CA PHE A 47 10.35 7.23 -4.84
C PHE A 47 11.09 5.96 -4.45
N THR A 48 10.40 5.04 -3.80
CA THR A 48 10.94 3.72 -3.45
C THR A 48 10.08 2.61 -4.05
N ARG A 49 10.59 1.38 -3.98
CA ARG A 49 9.88 0.17 -4.39
C ARG A 49 9.78 -0.73 -3.17
N LYS A 50 8.54 -1.05 -2.76
CA LYS A 50 8.30 -1.95 -1.61
C LYS A 50 8.86 -3.34 -1.94
N GLY A 51 9.67 -3.89 -1.04
CA GLY A 51 10.32 -5.19 -1.23
C GLY A 51 11.58 -5.17 -2.12
N ASN A 52 12.12 -3.99 -2.47
CA ASN A 52 13.38 -3.90 -3.21
C ASN A 52 14.52 -4.59 -2.45
N GLY A 53 15.37 -5.35 -3.15
CA GLY A 53 16.49 -6.06 -2.56
C GLY A 53 16.17 -7.46 -2.00
N PHE A 54 14.90 -7.88 -1.95
CA PHE A 54 14.51 -9.20 -1.44
C PHE A 54 14.04 -10.17 -2.54
N SER A 55 14.79 -11.25 -2.75
CA SER A 55 14.43 -12.37 -3.64
C SER A 55 14.41 -13.69 -2.89
N PRO A 56 13.24 -14.35 -2.73
CA PRO A 56 13.19 -15.75 -2.30
C PRO A 56 14.03 -16.65 -3.22
N ALA A 57 14.63 -17.70 -2.65
CA ALA A 57 15.42 -18.67 -3.41
C ALA A 57 14.63 -19.21 -4.63
N GLY A 58 15.25 -19.16 -5.81
CA GLY A 58 14.66 -19.67 -7.07
C GLY A 58 13.81 -18.68 -7.86
N SER A 59 13.73 -17.41 -7.46
CA SER A 59 12.98 -16.38 -8.19
C SER A 59 13.93 -15.32 -8.78
N HIS A 60 13.83 -15.10 -10.10
CA HIS A 60 14.64 -14.13 -10.80
C HIS A 60 13.89 -12.81 -10.97
N PRO A 61 14.55 -11.67 -10.70
CA PRO A 61 13.92 -10.39 -10.94
C PRO A 61 13.71 -10.14 -12.43
N SER A 62 12.54 -9.61 -12.79
CA SER A 62 12.25 -9.20 -14.17
C SER A 62 12.57 -7.71 -14.34
N PRO A 63 13.15 -7.27 -15.48
CA PRO A 63 13.48 -5.86 -15.68
C PRO A 63 12.21 -5.03 -15.91
N VAL A 64 12.08 -3.87 -15.22
CA VAL A 64 11.00 -2.90 -15.49
C VAL A 64 11.49 -1.46 -15.45
N ARG A 65 10.95 -0.65 -16.37
CA ARG A 65 11.12 0.80 -16.43
C ARG A 65 9.96 1.49 -15.70
N SER A 66 10.25 2.15 -14.58
CA SER A 66 9.26 2.96 -13.86
C SER A 66 9.07 4.32 -14.54
N PRO A 67 7.85 4.89 -14.56
CA PRO A 67 7.62 6.26 -14.99
C PRO A 67 8.49 7.23 -14.18
N GLY A 68 9.21 8.12 -14.85
CA GLY A 68 10.08 9.12 -14.21
C GLY A 68 11.50 8.64 -13.87
N LEU A 69 11.86 7.39 -14.15
CA LEU A 69 13.22 6.87 -13.92
C LEU A 69 14.01 6.70 -15.23
N THR A 70 15.29 7.06 -15.18
CA THR A 70 16.22 7.00 -16.34
C THR A 70 16.81 5.62 -16.57
N ARG A 71 16.71 4.70 -15.61
CA ARG A 71 17.29 3.34 -15.66
C ARG A 71 16.24 2.25 -15.52
N THR A 72 16.50 1.13 -16.20
CA THR A 72 15.76 -0.13 -16.01
C THR A 72 16.28 -0.83 -14.77
N GLU A 73 15.39 -1.12 -13.84
CA GLU A 73 15.75 -1.71 -12.54
C GLU A 73 15.03 -3.05 -12.33
N PRO A 74 15.65 -4.02 -11.64
CA PRO A 74 15.03 -5.30 -11.34
C PRO A 74 13.74 -5.13 -10.52
N ILE A 75 12.71 -5.90 -10.86
CA ILE A 75 11.52 -6.13 -10.01
C ILE A 75 11.80 -7.34 -9.13
N TYR A 76 11.85 -7.09 -7.82
CA TYR A 76 12.03 -8.13 -6.83
C TYR A 76 10.71 -8.89 -6.60
N PRO A 77 10.72 -10.20 -6.34
CA PRO A 77 9.52 -10.99 -6.07
C PRO A 77 8.64 -10.43 -4.95
N ALA A 78 9.22 -9.85 -3.89
CA ALA A 78 8.45 -9.19 -2.83
C ALA A 78 7.74 -7.90 -3.27
N SER A 79 8.13 -7.32 -4.40
CA SER A 79 7.40 -6.21 -5.02
C SER A 79 6.15 -6.69 -5.78
N ASN A 80 6.12 -7.94 -6.24
CA ASN A 80 4.93 -8.60 -6.79
C ASN A 80 4.13 -9.28 -5.67
N GLY A 81 3.18 -8.55 -5.08
CA GLY A 81 2.40 -9.02 -3.93
C GLY A 81 2.87 -8.43 -2.61
N ALA A 82 3.22 -7.14 -2.62
CA ALA A 82 3.68 -6.39 -1.45
C ALA A 82 2.73 -6.49 -0.24
N SER A 83 1.43 -6.75 -0.43
CA SER A 83 0.48 -7.07 0.66
C SER A 83 0.87 -8.35 1.42
N LYS A 84 1.32 -9.40 0.73
CA LYS A 84 1.75 -10.66 1.36
C LYS A 84 2.99 -10.47 2.22
N PHE A 85 3.86 -9.55 1.82
CA PHE A 85 5.07 -9.19 2.56
C PHE A 85 4.87 -8.06 3.58
N HIS A 86 3.65 -7.52 3.70
CA HIS A 86 3.35 -6.41 4.60
C HIS A 86 3.28 -6.84 6.06
N SER A 87 3.05 -8.12 6.32
CA SER A 87 3.04 -8.75 7.65
C SER A 87 3.25 -10.26 7.53
N THR A 88 4.48 -10.66 7.20
CA THR A 88 4.84 -12.08 7.08
C THR A 88 5.05 -12.71 8.46
N GLY A 89 4.45 -13.88 8.69
CA GLY A 89 4.85 -14.75 9.81
C GLY A 89 6.28 -15.28 9.63
N PRO A 90 6.85 -16.01 10.61
CA PRO A 90 8.22 -16.52 10.53
C PRO A 90 8.49 -17.28 9.23
N PHE A 91 9.56 -16.93 8.52
CA PHE A 91 9.98 -17.56 7.26
C PHE A 91 11.50 -17.72 7.21
N LYS A 92 11.99 -18.66 6.39
CA LYS A 92 13.42 -18.88 6.19
C LYS A 92 13.93 -18.05 5.02
N ILE A 93 15.05 -17.35 5.24
CA ILE A 93 15.67 -16.46 4.24
C ILE A 93 16.30 -17.28 3.07
N ASN A 94 16.63 -18.55 3.29
CA ASN A 94 17.41 -19.39 2.37
C ASN A 94 16.64 -20.53 1.68
N GLY A 95 15.30 -20.51 1.68
CA GLY A 95 14.54 -21.59 1.07
C GLY A 95 13.13 -21.68 1.62
N ASP A 96 12.21 -21.74 0.67
CA ASP A 96 10.76 -21.86 0.77
C ASP A 96 10.01 -20.61 1.24
N THR A 97 9.24 -20.09 0.27
CA THR A 97 7.95 -19.39 0.37
C THR A 97 7.53 -19.00 1.79
N VAL A 98 7.08 -17.75 1.96
CA VAL A 98 6.32 -17.31 3.16
C VAL A 98 5.05 -18.16 3.28
N LYS A 99 5.18 -19.35 3.85
CA LYS A 99 4.07 -20.19 4.28
C LYS A 99 3.91 -19.86 5.74
N SER A 100 3.02 -18.92 6.03
CA SER A 100 2.42 -18.87 7.36
C SER A 100 1.86 -20.27 7.65
N PRO A 101 2.18 -20.91 8.78
CA PRO A 101 1.62 -22.21 9.12
C PRO A 101 0.11 -22.05 9.37
N SER A 102 -0.70 -22.10 8.32
CA SER A 102 -2.12 -22.31 8.45
C SER A 102 -2.33 -23.80 8.72
N LEU A 103 -2.79 -24.14 9.91
CA LEU A 103 -3.29 -25.50 10.19
C LEU A 103 -4.31 -25.87 9.10
N PRO A 104 -4.13 -26.98 8.37
CA PRO A 104 -5.07 -27.39 7.34
C PRO A 104 -6.49 -27.45 7.90
N GLY A 105 -7.42 -26.72 7.29
CA GLY A 105 -8.85 -26.76 7.63
C GLY A 105 -9.36 -25.71 8.63
N ARG A 106 -8.51 -24.87 9.25
CA ARG A 106 -8.99 -23.75 10.09
C ARG A 106 -9.20 -22.49 9.26
N ARG A 107 -10.46 -22.10 9.05
CA ARG A 107 -10.81 -20.78 8.51
C ARG A 107 -10.58 -19.71 9.59
N SER A 108 -10.00 -18.58 9.22
CA SER A 108 -9.88 -17.42 10.11
C SER A 108 -11.25 -16.73 10.27
N PHE A 109 -11.44 -15.98 11.36
CA PHE A 109 -12.62 -15.12 11.51
C PHE A 109 -12.76 -14.14 10.35
N THR A 110 -11.64 -13.59 9.88
CA THR A 110 -11.58 -12.71 8.70
C THR A 110 -12.18 -13.36 7.45
N ASN A 111 -11.84 -14.63 7.18
CA ASN A 111 -12.36 -15.34 6.01
C ASN A 111 -13.87 -15.57 6.14
N VAL A 112 -14.33 -16.05 7.30
CA VAL A 112 -15.76 -16.31 7.54
C VAL A 112 -16.58 -15.02 7.46
N PHE A 113 -16.07 -13.93 8.05
CA PHE A 113 -16.69 -12.61 7.97
C PHE A 113 -16.82 -12.12 6.52
N GLY A 114 -15.73 -12.16 5.76
CA GLY A 114 -15.71 -11.71 4.36
C GLY A 114 -16.65 -12.50 3.46
N GLU A 115 -16.66 -13.83 3.60
CA GLU A 115 -17.57 -14.72 2.89
C GLU A 115 -19.04 -14.37 3.20
N HIS A 116 -19.42 -14.36 4.48
CA HIS A 116 -20.81 -14.08 4.86
C HIS A 116 -21.26 -12.67 4.53
N LEU A 117 -20.40 -11.65 4.72
CA LEU A 117 -20.76 -10.28 4.33
C LEU A 117 -21.04 -10.18 2.83
N THR A 118 -20.23 -10.87 2.01
CA THR A 118 -20.42 -10.92 0.56
C THR A 118 -21.73 -11.63 0.19
N GLU A 119 -22.04 -12.76 0.83
CA GLU A 119 -23.30 -13.49 0.64
C GLU A 119 -24.53 -12.67 1.05
N LEU A 120 -24.44 -11.90 2.13
CA LEU A 120 -25.51 -11.01 2.55
C LEU A 120 -25.71 -9.88 1.53
N ALA A 121 -24.63 -9.32 1.01
CA ALA A 121 -24.68 -8.25 0.02
C ALA A 121 -25.22 -8.69 -1.35
N GLU A 122 -25.17 -9.99 -1.68
CA GLU A 122 -25.88 -10.54 -2.85
C GLU A 122 -27.41 -10.44 -2.71
N LYS A 123 -27.92 -10.44 -1.48
CA LYS A 123 -29.36 -10.44 -1.17
C LYS A 123 -29.89 -9.05 -0.79
N ASP A 124 -29.01 -8.16 -0.34
CA ASP A 124 -29.36 -6.81 0.10
C ASP A 124 -28.45 -5.77 -0.56
N SER A 125 -29.03 -4.98 -1.46
CA SER A 125 -28.34 -3.91 -2.19
C SER A 125 -27.95 -2.73 -1.29
N ARG A 126 -28.50 -2.64 -0.08
CA ARG A 126 -28.18 -1.57 0.89
C ARG A 126 -26.87 -1.81 1.63
N ILE A 127 -26.33 -3.03 1.57
CA ILE A 127 -25.07 -3.34 2.25
C ILE A 127 -23.91 -2.68 1.49
N VAL A 128 -23.13 -1.88 2.20
CA VAL A 128 -21.94 -1.19 1.71
C VAL A 128 -20.77 -1.58 2.61
N ALA A 129 -19.59 -1.78 2.02
CA ALA A 129 -18.36 -2.05 2.75
C ALA A 129 -17.42 -0.84 2.67
N ILE A 130 -16.98 -0.35 3.83
CA ILE A 130 -15.97 0.72 3.94
C ILE A 130 -14.77 0.18 4.72
N THR A 131 -13.56 0.41 4.22
CA THR A 131 -12.31 0.04 4.88
C THR A 131 -11.31 1.18 4.87
N SER A 132 -10.31 1.11 5.76
CA SER A 132 -9.23 2.09 5.87
C SER A 132 -7.91 1.44 5.49
N ALA A 133 -7.63 1.34 4.19
CA ALA A 133 -6.46 0.66 3.60
C ALA A 133 -6.29 -0.83 3.98
N MET A 134 -7.32 -1.46 4.55
CA MET A 134 -7.22 -2.80 5.15
C MET A 134 -8.05 -3.86 4.41
N CYS A 135 -8.31 -3.67 3.11
CA CYS A 135 -9.13 -4.59 2.29
C CYS A 135 -8.73 -6.08 2.43
N ASP A 136 -7.44 -6.39 2.33
CA ASP A 136 -6.92 -7.76 2.45
C ASP A 136 -7.05 -8.28 3.89
N GLY A 137 -6.69 -7.45 4.87
CA GLY A 137 -6.69 -7.81 6.30
C GLY A 137 -8.08 -7.97 6.91
N THR A 138 -9.12 -7.36 6.33
CA THR A 138 -10.50 -7.45 6.79
C THR A 138 -11.35 -8.41 5.96
N GLY A 139 -10.76 -9.15 5.01
CA GLY A 139 -11.47 -10.17 4.23
C GLY A 139 -12.42 -9.59 3.17
N LEU A 140 -12.28 -8.33 2.80
CA LEU A 140 -13.19 -7.64 1.89
C LEU A 140 -12.80 -7.76 0.41
N VAL A 141 -11.80 -8.58 0.09
CA VAL A 141 -11.27 -8.75 -1.27
C VAL A 141 -12.35 -9.21 -2.25
N GLU A 142 -13.15 -10.21 -1.87
CA GLU A 142 -14.22 -10.73 -2.72
C GLU A 142 -15.40 -9.77 -2.81
N PHE A 143 -15.76 -9.10 -1.70
CA PHE A 143 -16.78 -8.04 -1.70
C PHE A 143 -16.41 -6.94 -2.70
N ARG A 144 -15.18 -6.42 -2.64
CA ARG A 144 -14.68 -5.38 -3.55
C ARG A 144 -14.76 -5.81 -5.01
N LYS A 145 -14.41 -7.07 -5.31
CA LYS A 145 -14.45 -7.60 -6.70
C LYS A 145 -15.87 -7.67 -7.23
N LYS A 146 -16.83 -8.12 -6.42
CA LYS A 146 -18.23 -8.33 -6.83
C LYS A 146 -19.06 -7.05 -6.80
N PHE A 147 -18.80 -6.15 -5.84
CA PHE A 147 -19.62 -4.97 -5.55
C PHE A 147 -18.73 -3.72 -5.46
N ALA A 148 -17.98 -3.45 -6.52
CA ALA A 148 -17.04 -2.33 -6.58
C ALA A 148 -17.74 -0.96 -6.41
N ASP A 149 -19.00 -0.85 -6.80
CA ASP A 149 -19.88 0.31 -6.63
C ASP A 149 -20.35 0.52 -5.19
N ARG A 150 -20.24 -0.51 -4.34
CA ARG A 150 -20.61 -0.50 -2.92
C ARG A 150 -19.42 -0.75 -1.99
N PHE A 151 -18.20 -0.56 -2.49
CA PHE A 151 -16.97 -0.71 -1.74
C PHE A 151 -16.17 0.59 -1.74
N TYR A 152 -15.80 1.06 -0.56
CA TYR A 152 -15.05 2.29 -0.37
C TYR A 152 -13.80 2.04 0.46
N ASP A 153 -12.66 2.54 -0.01
CA ASP A 153 -11.41 2.55 0.75
C ASP A 153 -11.00 4.00 0.97
N VAL A 154 -11.02 4.45 2.24
CA VAL A 154 -10.68 5.83 2.61
C VAL A 154 -9.17 6.03 2.82
N GLY A 155 -8.35 5.01 2.52
CA GLY A 155 -6.94 5.02 2.85
C GLY A 155 -6.70 4.92 4.36
N ILE A 156 -5.56 5.43 4.84
CA ILE A 156 -5.20 5.38 6.27
C ILE A 156 -5.88 6.54 7.01
N ALA A 157 -7.22 6.51 7.03
CA ALA A 157 -8.07 7.54 7.61
C ALA A 157 -9.26 6.91 8.35
N GLU A 158 -9.02 6.31 9.51
CA GLU A 158 -10.04 5.62 10.30
C GLU A 158 -11.14 6.58 10.79
N SER A 159 -10.79 7.83 11.10
CA SER A 159 -11.75 8.86 11.50
C SER A 159 -12.75 9.18 10.39
N GLU A 160 -12.27 9.31 9.15
CA GLU A 160 -13.11 9.53 7.97
C GLU A 160 -14.00 8.31 7.70
N ASN A 161 -13.48 7.09 7.90
CA ASN A 161 -14.27 5.87 7.77
C ASN A 161 -15.49 5.87 8.68
N VAL A 162 -15.30 6.16 9.98
CA VAL A 162 -16.39 6.21 10.96
C VAL A 162 -17.42 7.28 10.58
N GLN A 163 -16.97 8.44 10.11
CA GLN A 163 -17.86 9.52 9.67
C GLN A 163 -18.67 9.13 8.42
N ASN A 164 -18.04 8.48 7.44
CA ASN A 164 -18.70 8.03 6.21
C ASN A 164 -19.73 6.94 6.50
N CYS A 165 -19.41 5.98 7.39
CA CYS A 165 -20.38 5.00 7.87
C CYS A 165 -21.62 5.67 8.46
N ARG A 166 -21.44 6.72 9.27
CA ARG A 166 -22.55 7.48 9.86
C ARG A 166 -23.39 8.16 8.78
N MET A 167 -22.79 8.80 7.78
CA MET A 167 -23.55 9.50 6.74
C MET A 167 -24.38 8.56 5.87
N LEU A 168 -23.83 7.39 5.49
CA LEU A 168 -24.54 6.40 4.68
C LEU A 168 -25.71 5.73 5.40
N GLN A 169 -25.78 5.81 6.73
CA GLN A 169 -26.96 5.35 7.47
C GLN A 169 -28.15 6.31 7.38
N PHE A 170 -27.94 7.55 6.94
CA PHE A 170 -28.97 8.58 6.84
C PHE A 170 -29.37 8.92 5.39
N SER A 171 -28.79 8.23 4.40
CA SER A 171 -29.11 8.34 2.97
C SER A 171 -30.05 7.24 2.52
#